data_AF-A0A7C4YXD3-F1
#
_entry.id   AF-A0A7C4YXD3-F1
#
_cell.length_a   1.000
_cell.length_b   1.000
_cell.length_c   1.000
_cell.angle_alpha   90.00
_cell.angle_beta   90.00
_cell.angle_gamma   90.00
#
_symmetry.space_group_name_H-M   'P 1'
#
loop_
_entity.id
_entity.type
_entity.pdbx_description
1 polymer ?
#
loop_
_entity_poly.entity_id
_entity_poly.type
_entity_poly.pdbx_seq_one_letter_code
_entity_poly.pdbx_strand_id
1 'polypeptide(L)'
;MRPGSRWHGVVLSVLLVAVFQSPTCSAEPPSERPVLRVVYFIPTDRKPEPDRVERLDRVMTEVQRFFREGMKQNGHGAMTFELERDRHGKLKIHEVQAREPMRAYGRNSSDKVRREVKAALDQRGLNIDRETIIIFQLLLDWQGGKAEEIGPYVGGGDARAGTAWVYDDAKLDPQLLPSKEPGGWYNGPCSLGRFNTHYIGGVAHELGHALGLPHERERDGERARRGNSLMGAGNHTYGQEKRGEGPGTFLTAAAALPLSVHPLFTGKPRPAEGMRVRLAELTPNRAKGKLGLVGRLEGEPKPIGIIAYNDPRDVQGDYDSLSFVSKVDDAGRFQLTLEDLRPGHYDLRLRAVTGSGDTRYFGYHYV
;
A
#
# COMPACT_ATOMS: atom_id res chain seq x y z
N MET A 1 97.75 -23.56 1.91
CA MET A 1 97.25 -22.21 1.56
C MET A 1 95.78 -22.32 1.18
N ARG A 2 94.92 -21.55 1.86
CA ARG A 2 93.44 -21.48 1.79
C ARG A 2 92.70 -22.52 0.89
N PRO A 3 92.02 -23.52 1.47
CA PRO A 3 91.09 -24.38 0.74
C PRO A 3 89.66 -23.83 0.80
N GLY A 4 89.01 -23.78 -0.36
CA GLY A 4 87.59 -23.43 -0.50
C GLY A 4 86.68 -24.59 -0.07
N SER A 5 85.83 -24.34 0.92
CA SER A 5 84.86 -25.31 1.42
C SER A 5 83.52 -25.17 0.71
N ARG A 6 83.17 -26.20 -0.08
CA ARG A 6 81.84 -26.46 -0.63
C ARG A 6 80.88 -26.84 0.50
N TRP A 7 79.79 -26.10 0.64
CA TRP A 7 78.66 -26.48 1.51
C TRP A 7 77.54 -27.08 0.65
N HIS A 8 77.12 -28.28 1.03
CA HIS A 8 76.01 -29.01 0.43
C HIS A 8 74.69 -28.42 0.95
N GLY A 9 73.84 -27.97 0.02
CA GLY A 9 72.50 -27.49 0.32
C GLY A 9 71.59 -28.65 0.71
N VAL A 10 71.11 -28.61 1.95
CA VAL A 10 70.00 -29.45 2.44
C VAL A 10 68.69 -28.81 1.99
N VAL A 11 67.94 -29.52 1.15
CA VAL A 11 66.58 -29.13 0.77
C VAL A 11 65.64 -29.51 1.91
N LEU A 12 65.19 -28.52 2.69
CA LEU A 12 64.18 -28.69 3.72
C LEU A 12 62.80 -28.47 3.09
N SER A 13 62.08 -29.56 2.84
CA SER A 13 60.70 -29.53 2.35
C SER A 13 59.76 -29.06 3.47
N VAL A 14 59.34 -27.80 3.43
CA VAL A 14 58.29 -27.26 4.31
C VAL A 14 56.94 -27.65 3.72
N LEU A 15 56.23 -28.58 4.38
CA LEU A 15 54.81 -28.84 4.12
C LEU A 15 53.99 -27.61 4.59
N LEU A 16 53.49 -26.83 3.64
CA LEU A 16 52.42 -25.86 3.89
C LEU A 16 51.09 -26.61 4.00
N VAL A 17 50.58 -26.78 5.21
CA VAL A 17 49.18 -27.18 5.44
C VAL A 17 48.32 -25.95 5.17
N ALA A 18 47.72 -25.90 3.97
CA ALA A 18 46.70 -24.91 3.65
C ALA A 18 45.43 -25.23 4.44
N VAL A 19 45.16 -24.47 5.50
CA VAL A 19 43.86 -24.46 6.17
C VAL A 19 42.89 -23.76 5.24
N PHE A 20 42.11 -24.53 4.48
CA PHE A 20 40.94 -24.01 3.77
C PHE A 20 39.87 -23.63 4.80
N GLN A 21 39.89 -22.37 5.25
CA GLN A 21 38.70 -21.77 5.82
C GLN A 21 37.72 -21.57 4.68
N SER A 22 36.76 -22.50 4.56
CA SER A 22 35.57 -22.28 3.74
C SER A 22 34.97 -20.93 4.13
N PRO A 23 34.67 -20.02 3.18
CA PRO A 23 33.89 -18.86 3.50
C PRO A 23 32.54 -19.39 4.00
N THR A 24 32.30 -19.28 5.30
CA THR A 24 30.96 -19.42 5.85
C THR A 24 30.15 -18.33 5.21
N CYS A 25 29.45 -18.69 4.14
CA CYS A 25 28.29 -17.97 3.65
C CYS A 25 27.39 -17.83 4.87
N SER A 26 27.42 -16.66 5.49
CA SER A 26 26.45 -16.29 6.49
C SER A 26 25.15 -16.23 5.72
N ALA A 27 24.41 -17.35 5.68
CA ALA A 27 23.05 -17.35 5.20
C ALA A 27 22.34 -16.28 6.02
N GLU A 28 21.90 -15.21 5.35
CA GLU A 28 20.95 -14.30 5.97
C GLU A 28 19.84 -15.18 6.57
N PRO A 29 19.44 -14.95 7.83
CA PRO A 29 18.28 -15.66 8.37
C PRO A 29 17.16 -15.51 7.33
N PRO A 30 16.36 -16.58 7.08
CA PRO A 30 15.26 -16.48 6.13
C PRO A 30 14.48 -15.24 6.51
N SER A 31 14.47 -14.25 5.61
CA SER A 31 13.84 -12.97 5.87
C SER A 31 12.47 -13.25 6.46
N GLU A 32 12.26 -12.87 7.71
CA GLU A 32 10.96 -13.05 8.36
C GLU A 32 9.91 -12.47 7.41
N ARG A 33 8.81 -13.21 7.25
CA ARG A 33 7.72 -12.79 6.37
C ARG A 33 7.34 -11.35 6.76
N PRO A 34 7.31 -10.40 5.82
CA PRO A 34 7.00 -9.02 6.15
C PRO A 34 5.57 -8.94 6.70
N VAL A 35 5.42 -8.15 7.76
CA VAL A 35 4.14 -7.90 8.44
C VAL A 35 3.82 -6.41 8.39
N LEU A 36 2.54 -6.09 8.32
CA LEU A 36 2.04 -4.74 8.54
C LEU A 36 2.00 -4.50 10.05
N ARG A 37 2.73 -3.47 10.51
CA ARG A 37 2.72 -3.08 11.93
C ARG A 37 1.66 -2.00 12.18
N VAL A 38 0.95 -2.17 13.29
CA VAL A 38 -0.06 -1.23 13.78
C VAL A 38 0.55 -0.40 14.90
N VAL A 39 0.54 0.92 14.72
CA VAL A 39 0.97 1.90 15.71
C VAL A 39 -0.24 2.61 16.27
N TYR A 40 -0.25 2.85 17.59
CA TYR A 40 -1.31 3.59 18.26
C TYR A 40 -0.73 4.85 18.89
N PHE A 41 -1.06 6.00 18.30
CA PHE A 41 -0.49 7.31 18.64
C PHE A 41 -1.41 8.07 19.59
N ILE A 42 -0.90 8.41 20.77
CA ILE A 42 -1.67 8.90 21.91
C ILE A 42 -1.20 10.32 22.25
N PRO A 43 -1.95 11.39 21.92
CA PRO A 43 -1.68 12.74 22.39
C PRO A 43 -1.62 12.84 23.92
N THR A 44 -0.89 13.83 24.46
CA THR A 44 -0.66 13.95 25.92
C THR A 44 -1.94 14.20 26.74
N ASP A 45 -2.98 14.73 26.09
CA ASP A 45 -4.29 15.06 26.67
C ASP A 45 -5.37 13.99 26.37
N ARG A 46 -4.98 12.85 25.79
CA ARG A 46 -5.89 11.76 25.43
C ARG A 46 -5.55 10.49 26.18
N LYS A 47 -6.56 9.63 26.33
CA LYS A 47 -6.43 8.27 26.85
C LYS A 47 -6.76 7.28 25.74
N PRO A 48 -6.10 6.11 25.69
CA PRO A 48 -6.46 5.06 24.75
C PRO A 48 -7.94 4.69 24.82
N GLU A 49 -8.55 4.43 23.67
CA GLU A 49 -9.93 3.94 23.62
C GLU A 49 -10.04 2.55 24.30
N PRO A 50 -11.20 2.24 24.91
CA PRO A 50 -11.45 0.93 25.48
C PRO A 50 -11.40 -0.16 24.41
N ASP A 51 -10.98 -1.35 24.83
CA ASP A 51 -10.92 -2.56 24.00
C ASP A 51 -10.19 -2.40 22.65
N ARG A 52 -9.30 -1.41 22.54
CA ARG A 52 -8.63 -1.03 21.28
C ARG A 52 -7.91 -2.21 20.61
N VAL A 53 -7.34 -3.13 21.38
CA VAL A 53 -6.61 -4.28 20.81
C VAL A 53 -7.58 -5.18 20.06
N GLU A 54 -8.65 -5.61 20.73
CA GLU A 54 -9.68 -6.46 20.14
C GLU A 54 -10.45 -5.74 19.01
N ARG A 55 -10.74 -4.45 19.18
CA ARG A 55 -11.49 -3.65 18.20
C ARG A 55 -10.67 -3.38 16.94
N LEU A 56 -9.41 -2.96 17.08
CA LEU A 56 -8.53 -2.75 15.94
C LEU A 56 -8.13 -4.07 15.27
N ASP A 57 -8.06 -5.18 16.00
CA ASP A 57 -7.92 -6.51 15.40
C ASP A 57 -9.09 -6.85 14.48
N ARG A 58 -10.34 -6.58 14.91
CA ARG A 58 -11.52 -6.73 14.05
C ARG A 58 -11.45 -5.82 12.82
N VAL A 59 -11.12 -4.53 13.00
CA VAL A 59 -10.98 -3.56 11.90
C VAL A 59 -9.95 -4.05 10.88
N MET A 60 -8.74 -4.41 11.33
CA MET A 60 -7.69 -4.85 10.41
C MET A 60 -7.98 -6.21 9.79
N THR A 61 -8.68 -7.10 10.48
CA THR A 61 -9.16 -8.37 9.92
C THR A 61 -10.21 -8.15 8.82
N GLU A 62 -11.12 -7.19 9.01
CA GLU A 62 -12.08 -6.77 7.98
C GLU A 62 -11.37 -6.18 6.75
N VAL A 63 -10.35 -5.34 6.96
CA VAL A 63 -9.55 -4.79 5.87
C VAL A 63 -8.74 -5.88 5.16
N GLN A 64 -8.14 -6.82 5.90
CA GLN A 64 -7.49 -8.01 5.31
C GLN A 64 -8.46 -8.81 4.45
N ARG A 65 -9.71 -9.01 4.91
CA ARG A 65 -10.78 -9.69 4.17
C ARG A 65 -11.08 -8.96 2.87
N PHE A 66 -11.27 -7.64 2.91
CA PHE A 66 -11.53 -6.82 1.72
C PHE A 66 -10.44 -7.00 0.65
N PHE A 67 -9.17 -6.80 1.03
CA PHE A 67 -8.06 -6.95 0.09
C PHE A 67 -7.97 -8.40 -0.42
N ARG A 68 -8.14 -9.40 0.44
CA ARG A 68 -8.11 -10.82 0.06
C ARG A 68 -9.14 -11.16 -1.01
N GLU A 69 -10.36 -10.70 -0.82
CA GLU A 69 -11.46 -10.92 -1.76
C GLU A 69 -11.26 -10.14 -3.05
N GLY A 70 -10.83 -8.88 -2.96
CA GLY A 70 -10.48 -8.06 -4.11
C GLY A 70 -9.40 -8.70 -4.97
N MET A 71 -8.33 -9.21 -4.36
CA MET A 71 -7.26 -9.92 -5.05
C MET A 71 -7.76 -11.21 -5.71
N LYS A 72 -8.62 -11.98 -5.02
CA LYS A 72 -9.22 -13.20 -5.57
C LYS A 72 -10.11 -12.89 -6.77
N GLN A 73 -10.95 -11.86 -6.70
CA GLN A 73 -11.83 -11.43 -7.78
C GLN A 73 -11.06 -10.96 -9.02
N ASN A 74 -9.85 -10.41 -8.83
CA ASN A 74 -8.97 -9.99 -9.92
C ASN A 74 -8.03 -11.12 -10.42
N GLY A 75 -8.22 -12.36 -9.96
CA GLY A 75 -7.50 -13.52 -10.49
C GLY A 75 -6.08 -13.72 -9.92
N HIS A 76 -5.72 -13.03 -8.84
CA HIS A 76 -4.42 -13.18 -8.17
C HIS A 76 -4.44 -14.17 -7.00
N GLY A 77 -5.58 -14.81 -6.74
CA GLY A 77 -5.77 -15.69 -5.58
C GLY A 77 -6.08 -14.91 -4.29
N ALA A 78 -6.29 -15.64 -3.20
CA ALA A 78 -6.72 -15.08 -1.91
C ALA A 78 -5.54 -14.53 -1.09
N MET A 79 -4.77 -13.60 -1.65
CA MET A 79 -3.62 -12.98 -0.99
C MET A 79 -4.00 -11.68 -0.27
N THR A 80 -3.36 -11.43 0.88
CA THR A 80 -3.49 -10.20 1.67
C THR A 80 -2.25 -10.02 2.53
N PHE A 81 -2.07 -8.84 3.11
CA PHE A 81 -0.97 -8.58 4.06
C PHE A 81 -1.14 -9.38 5.35
N GLU A 82 -0.05 -9.70 6.05
CA GLU A 82 -0.12 -10.24 7.42
C GLU A 82 -0.01 -9.12 8.46
N LEU A 83 -0.55 -9.38 9.66
CA LEU A 83 -0.44 -8.48 10.80
C LEU A 83 0.58 -9.03 11.79
N GLU A 84 1.34 -8.14 12.43
CA GLU A 84 2.19 -8.55 13.54
C GLU A 84 1.34 -9.07 14.70
N ARG A 85 1.68 -10.26 15.19
CA ARG A 85 1.02 -10.91 16.33
C ARG A 85 1.95 -10.94 17.54
N ASP A 86 1.37 -10.83 18.74
CA ASP A 86 2.11 -11.08 19.97
C ASP A 86 2.28 -12.60 20.22
N ARG A 87 2.97 -12.95 21.31
CA ARG A 87 3.20 -14.35 21.71
C ARG A 87 1.92 -15.14 22.00
N HIS A 88 0.79 -14.47 22.18
CA HIS A 88 -0.52 -15.05 22.44
C HIS A 88 -1.40 -15.08 21.18
N GLY A 89 -0.87 -14.66 20.03
CA GLY A 89 -1.59 -14.60 18.76
C GLY A 89 -2.52 -13.39 18.62
N LYS A 90 -2.52 -12.46 19.58
CA LYS A 90 -3.30 -11.21 19.48
C LYS A 90 -2.62 -10.20 18.57
N LEU A 91 -3.37 -9.25 18.01
CA LEU A 91 -2.79 -8.13 17.27
C LEU A 91 -1.77 -7.41 18.15
N LYS A 92 -0.54 -7.26 17.67
CA LYS A 92 0.48 -6.46 18.35
C LYS A 92 0.32 -5.01 17.95
N ILE A 93 0.01 -4.18 18.94
CA ILE A 93 -0.11 -2.73 18.79
C ILE A 93 1.12 -2.06 19.43
N HIS A 94 1.81 -1.23 18.66
CA HIS A 94 2.91 -0.42 19.17
C HIS A 94 2.40 0.92 19.65
N GLU A 95 2.27 1.07 20.97
CA GLU A 95 1.83 2.33 21.56
C GLU A 95 2.96 3.36 21.57
N VAL A 96 2.62 4.58 21.16
CA VAL A 96 3.52 5.71 21.13
C VAL A 96 2.83 6.89 21.82
N GLN A 97 3.38 7.30 22.95
CA GLN A 97 2.97 8.52 23.62
C GLN A 97 3.53 9.71 22.84
N ALA A 98 2.63 10.59 22.40
CA ALA A 98 2.99 11.82 21.73
C ALA A 98 3.64 12.82 22.71
N ARG A 99 4.34 13.80 22.17
CA ARG A 99 4.99 14.87 22.95
C ARG A 99 4.06 16.04 23.25
N GLU A 100 2.99 16.20 22.51
CA GLU A 100 2.09 17.35 22.56
C GLU A 100 0.61 16.94 22.67
N PRO A 101 -0.29 17.87 23.03
CA PRO A 101 -1.73 17.60 23.03
C PRO A 101 -2.30 17.48 21.61
N MET A 102 -3.50 16.90 21.51
CA MET A 102 -4.20 16.59 20.26
C MET A 102 -4.17 17.74 19.25
N ARG A 103 -4.51 18.94 19.70
CA ARG A 103 -4.67 20.11 18.82
C ARG A 103 -3.37 20.64 18.23
N ALA A 104 -2.22 20.12 18.68
CA ALA A 104 -0.92 20.44 18.11
C ALA A 104 -0.53 19.55 16.91
N TYR A 105 -1.38 18.58 16.56
CA TYR A 105 -1.24 17.71 15.39
C TYR A 105 -2.35 17.98 14.38
N GLY A 106 -2.42 19.20 13.85
CA GLY A 106 -3.42 19.56 12.84
C GLY A 106 -3.28 18.79 11.51
N ARG A 107 -4.19 19.03 10.56
CA ARG A 107 -4.33 18.31 9.27
C ARG A 107 -3.01 17.99 8.54
N ASN A 108 -2.06 18.92 8.52
CA ASN A 108 -0.79 18.79 7.80
C ASN A 108 0.36 18.24 8.65
N SER A 109 0.07 17.60 9.78
CA SER A 109 1.08 17.14 10.76
C SER A 109 1.55 15.69 10.57
N SER A 110 1.28 15.07 9.42
CA SER A 110 1.68 13.67 9.12
C SER A 110 3.16 13.42 9.41
N ASP A 111 4.04 14.29 8.92
CA ASP A 111 5.49 14.19 9.16
C ASP A 111 5.87 14.35 10.63
N LYS A 112 5.17 15.23 11.36
CA LYS A 112 5.41 15.43 12.79
C LYS A 112 5.07 14.17 13.57
N VAL A 113 3.88 13.60 13.34
CA VAL A 113 3.45 12.33 13.94
C VAL A 113 4.44 11.22 13.60
N ARG A 114 4.82 11.09 12.33
CA ARG A 114 5.71 10.01 11.89
C ARG A 114 7.11 10.12 12.49
N ARG A 115 7.67 11.33 12.67
CA ARG A 115 8.97 11.51 13.34
C ARG A 115 8.94 11.04 14.81
N GLU A 116 7.87 11.32 15.53
CA GLU A 116 7.72 10.86 16.92
C GLU A 116 7.57 9.34 17.00
N VAL A 117 6.74 8.76 16.13
CA VAL A 117 6.61 7.30 15.99
C VAL A 117 7.95 6.67 15.64
N LYS A 118 8.68 7.22 14.66
CA LYS A 118 10.02 6.76 14.30
C LYS A 118 10.95 6.74 15.50
N ALA A 119 11.06 7.86 16.21
CA ALA A 119 11.95 7.98 17.37
C ALA A 119 11.61 6.96 18.47
N ALA A 120 10.31 6.70 18.71
CA ALA A 120 9.87 5.73 19.71
C ALA A 120 10.12 4.27 19.29
N LEU A 121 9.96 3.94 18.01
CA LEU A 121 10.14 2.59 17.49
C LEU A 121 11.61 2.24 17.22
N ASP A 122 12.44 3.23 16.86
CA ASP A 122 13.90 3.06 16.76
C ASP A 122 14.50 2.58 18.09
N GLN A 123 14.03 3.13 19.23
CA GLN A 123 14.45 2.70 20.57
C GLN A 123 14.08 1.24 20.88
N ARG A 124 13.14 0.66 20.13
CA ARG A 124 12.68 -0.73 20.22
C ARG A 124 13.28 -1.61 19.13
N GLY A 125 14.24 -1.09 18.36
CA GLY A 125 14.92 -1.80 17.26
C GLY A 125 14.10 -1.91 15.97
N LEU A 126 13.04 -1.12 15.81
CA LEU A 126 12.16 -1.15 14.64
C LEU A 126 12.39 0.06 13.74
N ASN A 127 13.01 -0.17 12.57
CA ASN A 127 13.25 0.86 11.58
C ASN A 127 12.07 0.96 10.59
N ILE A 128 11.14 1.88 10.89
CA ILE A 128 9.93 2.07 10.08
C ILE A 128 10.17 2.71 8.70
N ASP A 129 11.38 3.18 8.38
CA ASP A 129 11.70 3.71 7.05
C ASP A 129 11.86 2.60 6.01
N ARG A 130 11.91 1.34 6.46
CA ARG A 130 12.01 0.14 5.61
C ARG A 130 10.77 -0.74 5.69
N GLU A 131 9.68 -0.21 6.24
CA GLU A 131 8.45 -0.95 6.46
C GLU A 131 7.24 -0.14 6.00
N THR A 132 6.14 -0.84 5.71
CA THR A 132 4.82 -0.23 5.63
C THR A 132 4.17 -0.33 7.01
N ILE A 133 3.71 0.80 7.55
CA ILE A 133 3.03 0.87 8.83
C ILE A 133 1.68 1.57 8.70
N ILE A 134 0.77 1.30 9.64
CA ILE A 134 -0.47 2.07 9.83
C ILE A 134 -0.51 2.65 11.23
N ILE A 135 -0.80 3.94 11.32
CA ILE A 135 -0.86 4.71 12.57
C ILE A 135 -2.31 5.07 12.84
N PHE A 136 -2.89 4.43 13.86
CA PHE A 136 -4.17 4.82 14.43
C PHE A 136 -3.94 5.94 15.44
N GLN A 137 -4.63 7.06 15.23
CA GLN A 137 -4.43 8.28 16.00
C GLN A 137 -5.70 8.64 16.75
N LEU A 138 -5.56 9.00 18.02
CA LEU A 138 -6.63 9.63 18.80
C LEU A 138 -6.71 11.11 18.42
N LEU A 139 -7.09 11.42 17.18
CA LEU A 139 -7.20 12.77 16.61
C LEU A 139 -8.60 13.08 16.05
N LEU A 140 -9.60 12.31 16.49
CA LEU A 140 -11.01 12.61 16.33
C LEU A 140 -11.54 13.21 17.64
N ASP A 141 -12.00 14.46 17.59
CA ASP A 141 -12.53 15.19 18.74
C ASP A 141 -14.06 15.23 18.71
N TRP A 142 -14.72 14.92 19.82
CA TRP A 142 -16.19 14.95 19.91
C TRP A 142 -16.65 16.14 20.74
N GLN A 143 -17.39 17.04 20.10
CA GLN A 143 -17.99 18.21 20.75
C GLN A 143 -19.50 18.21 20.53
N GLY A 144 -20.27 17.97 21.60
CA GLY A 144 -21.73 18.00 21.52
C GLY A 144 -22.33 17.05 20.47
N GLY A 145 -21.72 15.89 20.25
CA GLY A 145 -22.17 14.91 19.25
C GLY A 145 -21.66 15.15 17.82
N LYS A 146 -20.87 16.21 17.59
CA LYS A 146 -20.13 16.43 16.35
C LYS A 146 -18.72 15.87 16.47
N ALA A 147 -18.29 15.10 15.48
CA ALA A 147 -16.90 14.68 15.35
C ALA A 147 -16.12 15.69 14.48
N GLU A 148 -15.00 16.17 14.99
CA GLU A 148 -14.04 17.05 14.31
C GLU A 148 -12.76 16.24 14.02
N GLU A 149 -12.41 16.12 12.74
CA GLU A 149 -11.17 15.49 12.28
C GLU A 149 -10.02 16.49 12.43
N ILE A 150 -9.19 16.34 13.48
CA ILE A 150 -8.09 17.28 13.78
C ILE A 150 -6.84 16.94 12.95
N GLY A 151 -6.53 15.65 12.87
CA GLY A 151 -5.22 15.15 12.46
C GLY A 151 -5.01 14.93 10.96
N PRO A 152 -3.85 14.37 10.60
CA PRO A 152 -3.64 13.81 9.28
C PRO A 152 -4.48 12.54 9.11
N TYR A 153 -5.09 12.40 7.93
CA TYR A 153 -5.85 11.26 7.46
C TYR A 153 -5.48 11.14 5.99
N VAL A 154 -4.39 10.42 5.75
CA VAL A 154 -3.63 10.41 4.50
C VAL A 154 -2.77 9.16 4.49
N GLY A 155 -2.34 8.71 3.33
CA GLY A 155 -1.36 7.65 3.17
C GLY A 155 -0.36 7.97 2.07
N GLY A 156 0.77 7.29 2.10
CA GLY A 156 1.77 7.38 1.06
C GLY A 156 2.84 6.32 1.21
N GLY A 157 3.31 5.79 0.09
CA GLY A 157 4.28 4.72 0.06
C GLY A 157 4.48 4.14 -1.32
N ASP A 158 5.18 3.02 -1.34
CA ASP A 158 5.45 2.21 -2.52
C ASP A 158 5.56 0.72 -2.12
N ALA A 159 6.12 -0.11 -3.00
CA ALA A 159 6.31 -1.54 -2.74
C ALA A 159 7.39 -1.86 -1.69
N ARG A 160 8.01 -0.87 -1.05
CA ARG A 160 9.13 -1.03 -0.11
C ARG A 160 8.77 -0.52 1.27
N ALA A 161 8.16 0.66 1.34
CA ALA A 161 7.79 1.28 2.60
C ALA A 161 6.60 2.22 2.40
N GLY A 162 5.91 2.51 3.49
CA GLY A 162 4.80 3.44 3.47
C GLY A 162 4.23 3.71 4.85
N THR A 163 3.38 4.72 4.93
CA THR A 163 2.71 5.07 6.16
C THR A 163 1.28 5.49 5.83
N ALA A 164 0.33 4.91 6.56
CA ALA A 164 -1.06 5.36 6.60
C ALA A 164 -1.34 6.01 7.95
N TRP A 165 -1.94 7.18 7.94
CA TRP A 165 -2.39 7.90 9.13
C TRP A 165 -3.90 7.85 9.13
N VAL A 166 -4.49 7.25 10.15
CA VAL A 166 -5.93 7.02 10.25
C VAL A 166 -6.40 7.37 11.66
N TYR A 167 -7.71 7.51 11.86
CA TYR A 167 -8.26 7.78 13.19
C TYR A 167 -8.69 6.51 13.91
N ASP A 168 -8.60 6.56 15.23
CA ASP A 168 -9.33 5.65 16.10
C ASP A 168 -10.48 6.36 16.83
N ASP A 169 -11.53 5.60 17.14
CA ASP A 169 -12.68 6.03 17.95
C ASP A 169 -13.33 4.80 18.60
N ALA A 170 -13.91 4.94 19.79
CA ALA A 170 -14.66 3.85 20.43
C ALA A 170 -15.78 3.25 19.55
N LYS A 171 -16.33 4.01 18.60
CA LYS A 171 -17.38 3.57 17.65
C LYS A 171 -16.83 2.94 16.37
N LEU A 172 -15.51 2.91 16.17
CA LEU A 172 -14.88 2.29 15.01
C LEU A 172 -14.84 0.77 15.18
N ASP A 173 -15.83 0.07 14.64
CA ASP A 173 -15.96 -1.38 14.69
C ASP A 173 -16.69 -1.92 13.44
N PRO A 174 -16.12 -2.88 12.69
CA PRO A 174 -16.78 -3.46 11.52
C PRO A 174 -18.11 -4.15 11.83
N GLN A 175 -18.36 -4.58 13.07
CA GLN A 175 -19.66 -5.11 13.48
C GLN A 175 -20.79 -4.09 13.38
N LEU A 176 -20.46 -2.79 13.37
CA LEU A 176 -21.42 -1.70 13.23
C LEU A 176 -21.68 -1.30 11.78
N LEU A 177 -20.95 -1.85 10.79
CA LEU A 177 -21.22 -1.59 9.36
C LEU A 177 -22.69 -1.83 8.94
N PRO A 178 -23.41 -2.89 9.36
CA PRO A 178 -24.82 -3.06 9.03
C PRO A 178 -25.77 -2.13 9.82
N SER A 179 -25.27 -1.39 10.82
CA SER A 179 -26.14 -0.61 11.72
C SER A 179 -26.76 0.60 11.04
N LYS A 180 -28.07 0.77 11.25
CA LYS A 180 -28.84 1.96 10.87
C LYS A 180 -29.11 2.88 12.07
N GLU A 181 -28.68 2.49 13.27
CA GLU A 181 -28.87 3.26 14.50
C GLU A 181 -28.12 4.60 14.43
N PRO A 182 -28.71 5.71 14.95
CA PRO A 182 -28.04 7.00 15.02
C PRO A 182 -26.85 6.98 15.99
N GLY A 183 -26.00 8.00 15.93
CA GLY A 183 -24.87 8.18 16.85
C GLY A 183 -23.51 8.30 16.14
N GLY A 184 -23.50 8.22 14.81
CA GLY A 184 -22.36 8.55 13.97
C GLY A 184 -22.33 10.04 13.59
N TRP A 185 -21.16 10.51 13.19
CA TRP A 185 -20.99 11.81 12.57
C TRP A 185 -20.00 11.73 11.39
N TYR A 186 -20.44 12.15 10.21
CA TYR A 186 -19.60 12.38 9.04
C TYR A 186 -20.32 13.32 8.08
N ASN A 187 -19.79 14.53 7.88
CA ASN A 187 -20.46 15.63 7.17
C ASN A 187 -21.88 15.92 7.69
N GLY A 188 -22.13 15.65 8.97
CA GLY A 188 -23.43 15.75 9.64
C GLY A 188 -23.76 14.49 10.46
N PRO A 189 -24.84 14.52 11.27
CA PRO A 189 -25.32 13.35 11.99
C PRO A 189 -25.63 12.19 11.04
N CYS A 190 -25.19 10.99 11.38
CA CYS A 190 -25.41 9.79 10.57
C CYS A 190 -25.58 8.53 11.43
N SER A 191 -25.85 7.39 10.78
CA SER A 191 -25.88 6.10 11.49
C SER A 191 -24.48 5.63 11.87
N LEU A 192 -24.39 4.74 12.85
CA LEU A 192 -23.13 4.07 13.21
C LEU A 192 -22.53 3.30 12.02
N GLY A 193 -23.37 2.74 11.13
CA GLY A 193 -22.89 2.09 9.91
C GLY A 193 -22.32 3.07 8.89
N ARG A 194 -22.91 4.26 8.72
CA ARG A 194 -22.35 5.31 7.85
C ARG A 194 -21.07 5.93 8.42
N PHE A 195 -20.97 6.06 9.75
CA PHE A 195 -19.71 6.43 10.40
C PHE A 195 -18.62 5.39 10.09
N ASN A 196 -18.91 4.10 10.29
CA ASN A 196 -17.96 3.02 10.01
C ASN A 196 -17.66 2.85 8.51
N THR A 197 -18.58 3.21 7.63
CA THR A 197 -18.32 3.29 6.18
C THR A 197 -17.15 4.21 5.91
N HIS A 198 -17.22 5.46 6.40
CA HIS A 198 -16.18 6.45 6.19
C HIS A 198 -14.86 6.07 6.87
N TYR A 199 -14.88 5.69 8.15
CA TYR A 199 -13.64 5.47 8.88
C TYR A 199 -12.99 4.11 8.60
N ILE A 200 -13.72 3.01 8.41
CA ILE A 200 -13.12 1.72 8.00
C ILE A 200 -12.76 1.76 6.50
N GLY A 201 -13.62 2.36 5.68
CA GLY A 201 -13.32 2.59 4.27
C GLY A 201 -12.06 3.44 4.08
N GLY A 202 -11.90 4.49 4.88
CA GLY A 202 -10.69 5.30 4.89
C GLY A 202 -9.47 4.57 5.44
N VAL A 203 -9.60 3.69 6.44
CA VAL A 203 -8.49 2.80 6.85
C VAL A 203 -8.00 1.97 5.67
N ALA A 204 -8.91 1.36 4.90
CA ALA A 204 -8.54 0.58 3.73
C ALA A 204 -7.92 1.46 2.62
N HIS A 205 -8.47 2.65 2.39
CA HIS A 205 -8.03 3.60 1.36
C HIS A 205 -6.62 4.14 1.64
N GLU A 206 -6.38 4.68 2.83
CA GLU A 206 -5.08 5.22 3.20
C GLU A 206 -4.01 4.13 3.28
N LEU A 207 -4.39 2.92 3.72
CA LEU A 207 -3.52 1.76 3.63
C LEU A 207 -3.20 1.42 2.17
N GLY A 208 -4.17 1.54 1.25
CA GLY A 208 -3.94 1.44 -0.19
C GLY A 208 -2.84 2.38 -0.67
N HIS A 209 -2.86 3.64 -0.25
CA HIS A 209 -1.77 4.58 -0.55
C HIS A 209 -0.43 4.18 0.07
N ALA A 210 -0.42 3.73 1.32
CA ALA A 210 0.79 3.22 1.98
C ALA A 210 1.37 1.97 1.30
N LEU A 211 0.56 1.24 0.52
CA LEU A 211 0.94 0.11 -0.33
C LEU A 211 1.32 0.53 -1.77
N GLY A 212 1.40 1.83 -2.06
CA GLY A 212 1.81 2.36 -3.36
C GLY A 212 0.72 2.42 -4.42
N LEU A 213 -0.56 2.49 -4.01
CA LEU A 213 -1.69 2.68 -4.91
C LEU A 213 -2.00 4.17 -5.08
N PRO A 214 -2.07 4.70 -6.32
CA PRO A 214 -2.59 6.04 -6.57
C PRO A 214 -4.12 6.02 -6.55
N HIS A 215 -4.72 7.22 -6.53
CA HIS A 215 -6.13 7.36 -6.84
C HIS A 215 -6.47 6.91 -8.26
N GLU A 216 -7.66 6.35 -8.41
CA GLU A 216 -8.24 5.97 -9.70
C GLU A 216 -9.76 5.76 -9.59
N ARG A 217 -10.44 5.80 -10.74
CA ARG A 217 -11.88 5.63 -10.87
C ARG A 217 -12.23 4.31 -11.51
N GLU A 218 -13.27 3.68 -10.99
CA GLU A 218 -13.93 2.56 -11.67
C GLU A 218 -14.48 2.95 -13.05
N ARG A 219 -14.53 1.98 -13.96
CA ARG A 219 -15.24 2.14 -15.25
C ARG A 219 -16.75 2.20 -15.04
N ASP A 220 -17.46 2.84 -15.95
CA ASP A 220 -18.91 3.06 -15.81
C ASP A 220 -19.66 1.72 -15.74
N GLY A 221 -19.20 0.72 -16.52
CA GLY A 221 -19.74 -0.64 -16.48
C GLY A 221 -19.47 -1.41 -15.17
N GLU A 222 -18.42 -1.05 -14.43
CA GLU A 222 -18.11 -1.65 -13.12
C GLU A 222 -18.96 -1.00 -12.02
N ARG A 223 -19.13 0.33 -12.08
CA ARG A 223 -19.83 1.11 -11.06
C ARG A 223 -21.23 0.57 -10.74
N ALA A 224 -22.00 0.28 -11.79
CA ALA A 224 -23.36 -0.22 -11.65
C ALA A 224 -23.45 -1.59 -10.98
N ARG A 225 -22.39 -2.41 -11.07
CA ARG A 225 -22.39 -3.81 -10.60
C ARG A 225 -21.65 -4.01 -9.28
N ARG A 226 -20.60 -3.21 -9.04
CA ARG A 226 -19.62 -3.42 -7.98
C ARG A 226 -19.47 -2.22 -7.04
N GLY A 227 -20.10 -1.10 -7.38
CA GLY A 227 -20.01 0.13 -6.61
C GLY A 227 -18.76 0.92 -6.95
N ASN A 228 -18.17 1.60 -5.98
CA ASN A 228 -17.02 2.48 -6.25
C ASN A 228 -15.68 1.76 -6.02
N SER A 229 -14.67 2.16 -6.78
CA SER A 229 -13.30 1.72 -6.49
C SER A 229 -12.87 2.19 -5.10
N LEU A 230 -12.18 1.33 -4.34
CA LEU A 230 -11.55 1.70 -3.08
C LEU A 230 -10.72 2.97 -3.22
N MET A 231 -9.86 3.05 -4.24
CA MET A 231 -8.95 4.18 -4.48
C MET A 231 -9.62 5.34 -5.23
N GLY A 232 -10.93 5.23 -5.49
CA GLY A 232 -11.79 6.33 -5.89
C GLY A 232 -12.57 6.85 -4.67
N ALA A 233 -13.89 6.98 -4.81
CA ALA A 233 -14.80 7.34 -3.71
C ALA A 233 -15.18 6.16 -2.79
N GLY A 234 -14.40 5.07 -2.80
CA GLY A 234 -14.72 3.82 -2.14
C GLY A 234 -14.75 3.92 -0.61
N ASN A 235 -13.90 4.76 -0.03
CA ASN A 235 -13.95 5.09 1.39
C ASN A 235 -15.34 5.61 1.84
N HIS A 236 -16.14 6.22 0.95
CA HIS A 236 -17.48 6.73 1.27
C HIS A 236 -18.62 5.72 0.97
N THR A 237 -18.29 4.57 0.38
CA THR A 237 -19.26 3.53 -0.01
C THR A 237 -19.02 2.18 0.65
N TYR A 238 -17.94 2.05 1.42
CA TYR A 238 -17.53 0.82 2.08
C TYR A 238 -18.64 0.22 2.96
N GLY A 239 -19.03 -1.02 2.68
CA GLY A 239 -20.04 -1.72 3.46
C GLY A 239 -21.49 -1.23 3.25
N GLN A 240 -21.76 -0.35 2.29
CA GLN A 240 -23.13 0.09 1.97
C GLN A 240 -24.06 -1.07 1.58
N GLU A 241 -23.51 -2.14 1.00
CA GLU A 241 -24.26 -3.34 0.63
C GLU A 241 -24.88 -4.03 1.85
N LYS A 242 -24.24 -3.92 3.02
CA LYS A 242 -24.74 -4.47 4.30
C LYS A 242 -25.96 -3.72 4.83
N ARG A 243 -26.22 -2.50 4.34
CA ARG A 243 -27.36 -1.67 4.73
C ARG A 243 -28.39 -1.49 3.61
N GLY A 244 -28.12 -2.02 2.42
CA GLY A 244 -28.94 -1.81 1.23
C GLY A 244 -28.88 -0.37 0.69
N GLU A 245 -27.76 0.32 0.92
CA GLU A 245 -27.58 1.75 0.54
C GLU A 245 -26.84 1.92 -0.79
N GLY A 246 -26.34 0.83 -1.37
CA GLY A 246 -25.61 0.82 -2.63
C GLY A 246 -24.85 -0.50 -2.83
N PRO A 247 -24.16 -0.68 -3.97
CA PRO A 247 -23.42 -1.90 -4.26
C PRO A 247 -22.14 -2.07 -3.42
N GLY A 248 -21.71 -1.02 -2.70
CA GLY A 248 -20.54 -1.05 -1.84
C GLY A 248 -19.26 -0.56 -2.52
N THR A 249 -18.13 -1.15 -2.12
CA THR A 249 -16.78 -0.80 -2.57
C THR A 249 -16.07 -2.04 -3.07
N PHE A 250 -15.18 -1.87 -4.06
CA PHE A 250 -14.39 -2.96 -4.59
C PHE A 250 -12.96 -2.57 -4.94
N LEU A 251 -12.10 -3.58 -5.15
CA LEU A 251 -10.73 -3.40 -5.62
C LEU A 251 -10.67 -3.57 -7.14
N THR A 252 -10.23 -2.54 -7.88
CA THR A 252 -10.05 -2.59 -9.34
C THR A 252 -8.87 -3.47 -9.72
N ALA A 253 -8.81 -3.89 -10.99
CA ALA A 253 -7.66 -4.60 -11.53
C ALA A 253 -6.38 -3.74 -11.47
N ALA A 254 -6.52 -2.42 -11.63
CA ALA A 254 -5.43 -1.46 -11.56
C ALA A 254 -4.82 -1.36 -10.16
N ALA A 255 -5.66 -1.44 -9.12
CA ALA A 255 -5.20 -1.53 -7.74
C ALA A 255 -4.64 -2.93 -7.40
N ALA A 256 -5.20 -4.00 -7.97
CA ALA A 256 -4.78 -5.36 -7.68
C ALA A 256 -3.39 -5.72 -8.25
N LEU A 257 -3.04 -5.23 -9.45
CA LEU A 257 -1.77 -5.61 -10.09
C LEU A 257 -0.53 -5.24 -9.25
N PRO A 258 -0.36 -3.99 -8.73
CA PRO A 258 0.77 -3.66 -7.86
C PRO A 258 0.78 -4.48 -6.56
N LEU A 259 -0.39 -4.76 -5.97
CA LEU A 259 -0.49 -5.58 -4.77
C LEU A 259 -0.08 -7.03 -5.01
N SER A 260 -0.28 -7.56 -6.23
CA SER A 260 0.07 -8.95 -6.57
C SER A 260 1.56 -9.27 -6.47
N VAL A 261 2.41 -8.23 -6.48
CA VAL A 261 3.86 -8.31 -6.32
C VAL A 261 4.37 -7.63 -5.05
N HIS A 262 3.48 -7.03 -4.26
CA HIS A 262 3.87 -6.32 -3.05
C HIS A 262 4.40 -7.31 -1.99
N PRO A 263 5.56 -7.03 -1.34
CA PRO A 263 6.14 -7.91 -0.32
C PRO A 263 5.18 -8.36 0.78
N LEU A 264 4.38 -7.44 1.32
CA LEU A 264 3.36 -7.78 2.33
C LEU A 264 2.35 -8.83 1.86
N PHE A 265 1.96 -8.83 0.58
CA PHE A 265 0.97 -9.74 0.03
C PHE A 265 1.58 -11.08 -0.41
N THR A 266 2.78 -11.01 -0.99
CA THR A 266 3.50 -12.21 -1.44
C THR A 266 4.20 -12.95 -0.31
N GLY A 267 4.43 -12.28 0.82
CA GLY A 267 5.26 -12.75 1.93
C GLY A 267 6.74 -12.87 1.57
N LYS A 268 7.16 -12.32 0.42
CA LYS A 268 8.51 -12.45 -0.13
C LYS A 268 9.07 -11.05 -0.37
N PRO A 269 9.87 -10.50 0.55
CA PRO A 269 10.55 -9.24 0.30
C PRO A 269 11.55 -9.43 -0.84
N ARG A 270 11.56 -8.47 -1.74
CA ARG A 270 12.48 -8.41 -2.87
C ARG A 270 13.18 -7.05 -2.84
N PRO A 271 14.50 -7.01 -3.02
CA PRO A 271 15.20 -5.74 -3.16
C PRO A 271 14.70 -5.00 -4.39
N ALA A 272 14.87 -3.68 -4.41
CA ALA A 272 14.68 -2.92 -5.63
C ALA A 272 15.73 -3.37 -6.67
N GLU A 273 15.29 -3.63 -7.90
CA GLU A 273 16.12 -4.13 -8.99
C GLU A 273 16.63 -3.00 -9.90
N GLY A 274 16.15 -1.76 -9.69
CA GLY A 274 16.59 -0.58 -10.43
C GLY A 274 16.08 -0.58 -11.87
N MET A 275 14.82 -0.19 -12.05
CA MET A 275 14.10 -0.32 -13.32
C MET A 275 14.56 0.66 -14.40
N ARG A 276 15.15 0.13 -15.48
CA ARG A 276 15.64 0.89 -16.66
C ARG A 276 14.79 0.63 -17.91
N VAL A 277 13.47 0.51 -17.73
CA VAL A 277 12.53 0.24 -18.82
C VAL A 277 12.13 1.52 -19.57
N ARG A 278 12.11 1.48 -20.90
CA ARG A 278 11.58 2.55 -21.76
C ARG A 278 10.39 2.06 -22.58
N LEU A 279 9.52 2.97 -23.00
CA LEU A 279 8.50 2.68 -24.01
C LEU A 279 9.16 2.81 -25.39
N ALA A 280 9.38 1.69 -26.07
CA ALA A 280 10.01 1.66 -27.39
C ALA A 280 9.02 1.95 -28.51
N GLU A 281 7.79 1.45 -28.38
CA GLU A 281 6.71 1.63 -29.35
C GLU A 281 5.40 1.89 -28.63
N LEU A 282 4.58 2.78 -29.20
CA LEU A 282 3.20 3.00 -28.79
C LEU A 282 2.37 3.47 -29.99
N THR A 283 1.43 2.64 -30.42
CA THR A 283 0.53 2.92 -31.54
C THR A 283 -0.89 3.07 -31.02
N PRO A 284 -1.48 4.28 -31.10
CA PRO A 284 -2.88 4.49 -30.76
C PRO A 284 -3.81 4.08 -31.92
N ASN A 285 -4.94 3.48 -31.58
CA ASN A 285 -6.05 3.21 -32.49
C ASN A 285 -7.34 3.79 -31.90
N ARG A 286 -7.89 4.83 -32.54
CA ARG A 286 -9.04 5.58 -32.03
C ARG A 286 -10.33 5.04 -32.62
N ALA A 287 -11.32 4.85 -31.75
CA ALA A 287 -12.70 4.58 -32.13
C ALA A 287 -13.64 5.43 -31.27
N LYS A 288 -14.93 5.49 -31.63
CA LYS A 288 -15.91 6.27 -30.87
C LYS A 288 -15.97 5.76 -29.42
N GLY A 289 -15.64 6.65 -28.48
CA GLY A 289 -15.62 6.36 -27.04
C GLY A 289 -14.53 5.39 -26.57
N LYS A 290 -13.54 5.09 -27.43
CA LYS A 290 -12.47 4.13 -27.12
C LYS A 290 -11.11 4.54 -27.68
N LEU A 291 -10.05 4.19 -26.96
CA LEU A 291 -8.67 4.31 -27.40
C LEU A 291 -7.95 2.97 -27.20
N GLY A 292 -7.68 2.28 -28.30
CA GLY A 292 -6.78 1.13 -28.30
C GLY A 292 -5.33 1.60 -28.26
N LEU A 293 -4.49 0.94 -27.47
CA LEU A 293 -3.06 1.16 -27.41
C LEU A 293 -2.35 -0.17 -27.59
N VAL A 294 -1.49 -0.27 -28.60
CA VAL A 294 -0.55 -1.39 -28.77
C VAL A 294 0.84 -0.83 -28.56
N GLY A 295 1.62 -1.43 -27.67
CA GLY A 295 2.95 -0.91 -27.37
C GLY A 295 3.94 -1.99 -27.00
N ARG A 296 5.22 -1.57 -26.88
CA ARG A 296 6.33 -2.43 -26.51
C ARG A 296 7.27 -1.72 -25.54
N LEU A 297 7.54 -2.36 -24.42
CA LEU A 297 8.49 -1.94 -23.40
C LEU A 297 9.85 -2.63 -23.66
N GLU A 298 10.93 -1.90 -23.45
CA GLU A 298 12.29 -2.43 -23.56
C GLU A 298 13.11 -2.10 -22.31
N GLY A 299 13.98 -3.01 -21.89
CA GLY A 299 14.86 -2.84 -20.74
C GLY A 299 14.57 -3.87 -19.64
N GLU A 300 15.31 -3.75 -18.54
CA GLU A 300 15.27 -4.68 -17.42
C GLU A 300 15.02 -3.96 -16.08
N PRO A 301 14.43 -4.65 -15.08
CA PRO A 301 13.82 -5.96 -15.21
C PRO A 301 12.52 -5.90 -16.01
N LYS A 302 12.15 -7.00 -16.67
CA LYS A 302 10.93 -7.07 -17.47
C LYS A 302 9.67 -6.79 -16.63
N PRO A 303 8.82 -5.84 -17.04
CA PRO A 303 7.52 -5.63 -16.42
C PRO A 303 6.62 -6.87 -16.58
N ILE A 304 5.86 -7.19 -15.55
CA ILE A 304 4.83 -8.25 -15.60
C ILE A 304 3.49 -7.72 -16.13
N GLY A 305 3.31 -6.40 -16.12
CA GLY A 305 2.09 -5.75 -16.52
C GLY A 305 2.25 -4.24 -16.64
N ILE A 306 1.25 -3.63 -17.26
CA ILE A 306 1.14 -2.19 -17.44
C ILE A 306 -0.28 -1.74 -17.10
N ILE A 307 -0.37 -0.57 -16.48
CA ILE A 307 -1.62 0.07 -16.07
C ILE A 307 -1.74 1.40 -16.81
N ALA A 308 -2.86 1.66 -17.45
CA ALA A 308 -3.22 2.99 -17.92
C ALA A 308 -4.13 3.66 -16.90
N TYR A 309 -3.75 4.87 -16.50
CA TYR A 309 -4.56 5.82 -15.73
C TYR A 309 -4.88 6.97 -16.68
N ASN A 310 -6.15 7.10 -17.05
CA ASN A 310 -6.60 8.04 -18.07
C ASN A 310 -7.49 9.12 -17.47
N ASP A 311 -6.93 10.32 -17.33
CA ASP A 311 -7.48 11.40 -16.53
C ASP A 311 -8.06 12.51 -17.42
N PRO A 312 -9.36 12.83 -17.35
CA PRO A 312 -9.94 13.95 -18.08
C PRO A 312 -9.55 15.29 -17.45
N ARG A 313 -8.79 16.12 -18.17
CA ARG A 313 -8.31 17.43 -17.67
C ARG A 313 -9.41 18.43 -17.34
N ASP A 314 -10.56 18.28 -17.99
CA ASP A 314 -11.70 19.17 -17.79
C ASP A 314 -12.43 18.88 -16.46
N VAL A 315 -12.05 17.81 -15.75
CA VAL A 315 -12.53 17.48 -14.41
C VAL A 315 -11.43 17.79 -13.41
N GLN A 316 -11.75 18.63 -12.42
CA GLN A 316 -10.81 18.98 -11.36
C GLN A 316 -10.85 17.91 -10.27
N GLY A 317 -9.84 17.05 -10.21
CA GLY A 317 -9.71 16.02 -9.17
C GLY A 317 -8.61 15.02 -9.49
N ASP A 318 -8.11 14.31 -8.48
CA ASP A 318 -7.16 13.22 -8.63
C ASP A 318 -7.82 11.83 -8.58
N TYR A 319 -9.14 11.78 -8.37
CA TYR A 319 -9.97 10.57 -8.26
C TYR A 319 -10.65 10.15 -9.56
N ASP A 320 -10.49 10.91 -10.66
CA ASP A 320 -11.32 10.75 -11.87
C ASP A 320 -10.67 9.89 -12.97
N SER A 321 -9.43 9.47 -12.74
CA SER A 321 -8.65 8.68 -13.67
C SER A 321 -9.23 7.28 -13.88
N LEU A 322 -9.86 7.04 -15.04
CA LEU A 322 -10.27 5.71 -15.48
C LEU A 322 -9.06 4.79 -15.63
N SER A 323 -9.14 3.58 -15.06
CA SER A 323 -8.00 2.67 -15.03
C SER A 323 -8.19 1.39 -15.87
N PHE A 324 -7.10 0.97 -16.54
CA PHE A 324 -7.07 -0.22 -17.41
C PHE A 324 -5.77 -0.98 -17.23
N VAL A 325 -5.81 -2.30 -17.33
CA VAL A 325 -4.64 -3.16 -17.10
C VAL A 325 -4.41 -4.08 -18.28
N SER A 326 -3.14 -4.31 -18.61
CA SER A 326 -2.71 -5.33 -19.56
C SER A 326 -1.50 -6.08 -19.04
N LYS A 327 -1.41 -7.37 -19.37
CA LYS A 327 -0.19 -8.14 -19.17
C LYS A 327 0.86 -7.71 -20.20
N VAL A 328 2.12 -7.78 -19.79
CA VAL A 328 3.25 -7.56 -20.69
C VAL A 328 3.83 -8.94 -21.02
N ASP A 329 4.01 -9.26 -22.29
CA ASP A 329 4.58 -10.54 -22.73
C ASP A 329 6.12 -10.56 -22.61
N ASP A 330 6.73 -11.72 -22.89
CA ASP A 330 8.19 -11.89 -22.79
C ASP A 330 9.00 -11.01 -23.76
N ALA A 331 8.35 -10.51 -24.83
CA ALA A 331 8.91 -9.56 -25.79
C ALA A 331 8.63 -8.10 -25.40
N GLY A 332 8.02 -7.85 -24.24
CA GLY A 332 7.68 -6.53 -23.74
C GLY A 332 6.41 -5.93 -24.34
N ARG A 333 5.64 -6.69 -25.12
CA ARG A 333 4.44 -6.19 -25.81
C ARG A 333 3.24 -6.17 -24.89
N PHE A 334 2.38 -5.18 -25.08
CA PHE A 334 1.11 -5.04 -24.38
C PHE A 334 0.02 -4.47 -25.29
N GLN A 335 -1.23 -4.72 -24.91
CA GLN A 335 -2.40 -4.15 -25.56
C GLN A 335 -3.42 -3.69 -24.53
N LEU A 336 -3.84 -2.43 -24.62
CA LEU A 336 -4.87 -1.85 -23.77
C LEU A 336 -6.04 -1.36 -24.65
N THR A 337 -7.26 -1.46 -24.13
CA THR A 337 -8.44 -0.81 -24.70
C THR A 337 -9.03 0.08 -23.63
N LEU A 338 -8.83 1.38 -23.76
CA LEU A 338 -9.45 2.39 -22.91
C LEU A 338 -10.87 2.60 -23.42
N GLU A 339 -11.86 2.47 -22.55
CA GLU A 339 -13.28 2.61 -22.84
C GLU A 339 -13.89 3.73 -21.97
N ASP A 340 -15.19 3.99 -22.11
CA ASP A 340 -15.93 5.03 -21.39
C ASP A 340 -15.37 6.46 -21.61
N LEU A 341 -14.71 6.67 -22.76
CA LEU A 341 -14.11 7.96 -23.09
C LEU A 341 -15.15 8.94 -23.62
N ARG A 342 -15.11 10.16 -23.10
CA ARG A 342 -15.89 11.31 -23.59
C ARG A 342 -14.99 12.23 -24.42
N PRO A 343 -15.54 13.02 -25.37
CA PRO A 343 -14.76 14.07 -26.02
C PRO A 343 -14.15 15.01 -24.97
N GLY A 344 -12.85 15.29 -25.07
CA GLY A 344 -12.15 16.15 -24.11
C GLY A 344 -10.64 15.94 -24.13
N HIS A 345 -9.96 16.70 -23.28
CA HIS A 345 -8.51 16.62 -23.11
C HIS A 345 -8.15 15.60 -22.03
N TYR A 346 -7.15 14.76 -22.29
CA TYR A 346 -6.74 13.71 -21.35
C TYR A 346 -5.26 13.75 -21.03
N ASP A 347 -4.95 13.41 -19.78
CA ASP A 347 -3.63 12.98 -19.33
C ASP A 347 -3.61 11.46 -19.14
N LEU A 348 -2.84 10.79 -20.00
CA LEU A 348 -2.61 9.36 -19.91
C LEU A 348 -1.30 9.09 -19.16
N ARG A 349 -1.38 8.35 -18.06
CA ARG A 349 -0.22 7.83 -17.34
C ARG A 349 -0.17 6.32 -17.48
N LEU A 350 0.86 5.81 -18.13
CA LEU A 350 1.16 4.38 -18.21
C LEU A 350 2.14 4.01 -17.10
N ARG A 351 1.74 3.12 -16.18
CA ARG A 351 2.58 2.59 -15.11
C ARG A 351 2.98 1.15 -15.43
N ALA A 352 4.25 0.93 -15.76
CA ALA A 352 4.81 -0.41 -15.85
C ALA A 352 5.14 -0.94 -14.44
N VAL A 353 4.84 -2.22 -14.18
CA VAL A 353 5.04 -2.88 -12.88
C VAL A 353 5.88 -4.14 -13.07
N THR A 354 6.93 -4.30 -12.27
CA THR A 354 7.86 -5.44 -12.34
C THR A 354 7.52 -6.51 -11.31
N GLY A 355 8.13 -7.70 -11.42
CA GLY A 355 7.95 -8.79 -10.45
C GLY A 355 8.47 -8.50 -9.04
N SER A 356 9.36 -7.51 -8.89
CA SER A 356 9.84 -7.02 -7.59
C SER A 356 8.89 -5.98 -6.98
N GLY A 357 7.94 -5.43 -7.75
CA GLY A 357 7.12 -4.30 -7.36
C GLY A 357 7.71 -2.93 -7.70
N ASP A 358 8.89 -2.85 -8.34
CA ASP A 358 9.37 -1.58 -8.89
C ASP A 358 8.44 -1.12 -10.02
N THR A 359 8.23 0.20 -10.11
CA THR A 359 7.33 0.79 -11.11
C THR A 359 7.95 1.97 -11.84
N ARG A 360 7.50 2.20 -13.07
CA ARG A 360 7.90 3.36 -13.89
C ARG A 360 6.72 3.93 -14.65
N TYR A 361 6.63 5.26 -14.65
CA TYR A 361 5.56 6.00 -15.32
C TYR A 361 6.02 6.58 -16.67
N PHE A 362 5.09 6.59 -17.62
CA PHE A 362 5.18 7.29 -18.90
C PHE A 362 3.95 8.17 -19.06
N GLY A 363 4.12 9.46 -19.25
CA GLY A 363 3.03 10.44 -19.35
C GLY A 363 2.82 10.92 -20.78
N TYR A 364 1.55 11.05 -21.18
CA TYR A 364 1.14 11.56 -22.48
C TYR A 364 -0.07 12.48 -22.32
N HIS A 365 -0.13 13.47 -23.19
CA HIS A 365 -1.32 14.31 -23.37
C HIS A 365 -1.97 13.98 -24.71
N TYR A 366 -3.30 13.88 -24.76
CA TYR A 366 -4.03 13.73 -26.00
C TYR A 366 -5.42 14.37 -25.95
N VAL A 367 -6.00 14.59 -27.13
CA VAL A 367 -7.37 15.10 -27.37
C VAL A 367 -8.22 14.00 -27.96
#